data_AF-A0A957LRX2-F1
#
_entry.id   AF-A0A957LRX2-F1
#
_cell.length_a   1.000
_cell.length_b   1.000
_cell.length_c   1.000
_cell.angle_alpha   90.00
_cell.angle_beta   90.00
_cell.angle_gamma   90.00
#
_symmetry.space_group_name_H-M   'P 1'
#
loop_
_entity.id
_entity.type
_entity.pdbx_description
1 polymer ?
#
loop_
_entity_poly.entity_id
_entity_poly.type
_entity_poly.pdbx_seq_one_letter_code
_entity_poly.pdbx_strand_id
1 'polypeptide(L)'
;MRMVNGGEVRTTTGLNLRVAAGTNHSSVAVLGKDVILHVLDVPHDGWVEVALMGWVSDADPATVYCEPDARSSLKTASRSLLKSAFVTEIRREGAWRELRIVGFVSTGFLVVVDGPK
;
A
#
# COMPACT_ATOMS: atom_id res chain seq x y z
N MET A 1 -12.69 -11.27 13.70
CA MET A 1 -13.04 -10.41 12.55
C MET A 1 -12.34 -10.99 11.33
N ARG A 2 -13.06 -11.25 10.23
CA ARG A 2 -12.52 -11.94 9.04
C ARG A 2 -12.21 -10.91 7.96
N MET A 3 -11.04 -11.00 7.33
CA MET A 3 -10.75 -10.22 6.13
C MET A 3 -11.61 -10.74 4.97
N VAL A 4 -12.28 -9.84 4.28
CA VAL A 4 -13.14 -10.13 3.13
C VAL A 4 -12.72 -9.27 1.94
N ASN A 5 -13.01 -9.73 0.73
CA ASN A 5 -12.80 -8.93 -0.47
C ASN A 5 -13.60 -7.61 -0.36
N GLY A 6 -12.95 -6.48 -0.65
CA GLY A 6 -13.51 -5.14 -0.49
C GLY A 6 -13.48 -4.60 0.93
N GLY A 7 -12.97 -5.36 1.91
CA GLY A 7 -12.80 -4.90 3.28
C GLY A 7 -11.58 -3.99 3.47
N GLU A 8 -11.54 -3.29 4.61
CA GLU A 8 -10.42 -2.43 4.99
C GLU A 8 -9.61 -3.04 6.12
N VAL A 9 -8.29 -2.98 5.99
CA VAL A 9 -7.34 -3.46 6.97
C VAL A 9 -6.28 -2.39 7.24
N ARG A 10 -5.66 -2.45 8.41
CA ARG A 10 -4.62 -1.53 8.85
C ARG A 10 -3.37 -2.26 9.25
N THR A 11 -2.21 -1.74 8.87
CA THR A 11 -0.92 -2.26 9.28
C THR A 11 -0.65 -1.97 10.76
N THR A 12 -0.11 -2.95 11.47
CA THR A 12 0.23 -2.83 12.91
C THR A 12 1.69 -2.43 13.15
N THR A 13 2.53 -2.55 12.13
CA THR A 13 3.97 -2.31 12.17
C THR A 13 4.50 -2.02 10.76
N GLY A 14 5.82 -1.89 10.62
CA GLY A 14 6.50 -1.86 9.33
C GLY A 14 6.28 -3.15 8.54
N LEU A 15 5.66 -3.07 7.37
CA LEU A 15 5.23 -4.23 6.58
C LEU A 15 5.66 -4.11 5.12
N ASN A 16 6.30 -5.15 4.59
CA ASN A 16 6.67 -5.20 3.18
C ASN A 16 5.43 -5.44 2.31
N LEU A 17 5.18 -4.54 1.35
CA LEU A 17 4.30 -4.78 0.22
C LEU A 17 5.11 -5.46 -0.88
N ARG A 18 4.73 -6.67 -1.29
CA ARG A 18 5.51 -7.53 -2.19
C ARG A 18 4.84 -7.75 -3.53
N VAL A 19 5.65 -8.16 -4.50
CA VAL A 19 5.18 -8.46 -5.87
C VAL A 19 4.37 -9.74 -5.97
N ALA A 20 4.50 -10.65 -5.00
CA ALA A 20 3.75 -11.90 -4.91
C ALA A 20 3.72 -12.40 -3.45
N ALA A 21 2.82 -13.35 -3.16
CA ALA A 21 2.72 -13.99 -1.85
C ALA A 21 4.00 -14.78 -1.51
N GLY A 22 4.66 -14.42 -0.40
CA GLY A 22 5.85 -15.12 0.09
C GLY A 22 7.03 -14.20 0.39
N THR A 23 7.91 -14.61 1.28
CA THR A 23 9.09 -13.83 1.70
C THR A 23 10.23 -13.83 0.68
N ASN A 24 10.20 -14.76 -0.28
CA ASN A 24 11.22 -14.90 -1.33
C ASN A 24 10.99 -13.96 -2.52
N HIS A 25 9.89 -13.19 -2.51
CA HIS A 25 9.54 -12.25 -3.56
C HIS A 25 9.97 -10.83 -3.20
N SER A 26 10.39 -10.04 -4.19
CA SER A 26 10.83 -8.66 -3.98
C SER A 26 9.76 -7.76 -3.36
N SER A 27 10.20 -6.78 -2.56
CA SER A 27 9.33 -5.73 -2.02
C SER A 27 9.15 -4.60 -3.04
N VAL A 28 7.92 -4.13 -3.22
CA VAL A 28 7.54 -2.89 -3.93
C VAL A 28 7.83 -1.68 -3.05
N ALA A 29 7.42 -1.76 -1.78
CA ALA A 29 7.59 -0.73 -0.77
C ALA A 29 7.56 -1.33 0.63
N VAL A 30 8.04 -0.57 1.61
CA VAL A 30 7.84 -0.84 3.04
C VAL A 30 6.76 0.12 3.55
N LEU A 31 5.61 -0.43 3.93
CA LEU A 31 4.52 0.29 4.58
C LEU A 31 4.85 0.52 6.05
N GLY A 32 4.55 1.69 6.57
CA GLY A 32 4.67 2.01 7.98
C GLY A 32 3.51 1.45 8.78
N LYS A 33 3.51 1.74 10.08
CA LYS A 33 2.39 1.45 10.98
C LYS A 33 1.18 2.35 10.65
N ASP A 34 -0.01 1.82 10.91
CA ASP A 34 -1.31 2.51 10.78
C ASP A 34 -1.70 2.93 9.35
N VAL A 35 -1.10 2.29 8.33
CA VAL A 35 -1.48 2.46 6.92
C VAL A 35 -2.76 1.66 6.64
N ILE A 36 -3.78 2.33 6.09
CA ILE A 36 -5.03 1.72 5.63
C ILE A 36 -4.82 1.09 4.26
N LEU A 37 -5.33 -0.12 4.08
CA LEU A 37 -5.24 -0.94 2.88
C LEU A 37 -6.62 -1.49 2.53
N HIS A 38 -6.91 -1.57 1.23
CA HIS A 38 -8.12 -2.20 0.71
C HIS A 38 -7.80 -3.62 0.26
N VAL A 39 -8.55 -4.59 0.77
CA VAL A 39 -8.40 -6.01 0.42
C VAL A 39 -8.95 -6.26 -0.98
N LEU A 40 -8.11 -6.75 -1.89
CA LEU A 40 -8.50 -7.05 -3.28
C LEU A 40 -8.90 -8.50 -3.49
N ASP A 41 -8.36 -9.41 -2.68
CA ASP A 41 -8.68 -10.83 -2.73
C ASP A 41 -8.74 -11.46 -1.34
N VAL A 42 -9.40 -12.61 -1.24
CA VAL A 42 -9.50 -13.36 0.02
C VAL A 42 -8.11 -13.87 0.42
N PRO A 43 -7.72 -13.77 1.70
CA PRO A 43 -6.42 -14.25 2.12
C PRO A 43 -6.21 -15.75 1.85
N HIS A 44 -5.01 -16.10 1.42
CA HIS A 44 -4.58 -17.47 1.17
C HIS A 44 -3.14 -17.67 1.69
N ASP A 45 -2.90 -18.79 2.38
CA ASP A 45 -1.58 -19.15 2.95
C ASP A 45 -0.89 -18.04 3.77
N GLY A 46 -1.69 -17.25 4.48
CA GLY A 46 -1.20 -16.16 5.34
C GLY A 46 -0.83 -14.88 4.58
N TRP A 47 -1.11 -14.80 3.29
CA TRP A 47 -0.92 -13.62 2.43
C TRP A 47 -2.24 -13.10 1.89
N VAL A 48 -2.28 -11.82 1.56
CA VAL A 48 -3.44 -11.17 0.96
C VAL A 48 -3.00 -10.11 -0.04
N GLU A 49 -3.70 -10.03 -1.17
CA GLU A 49 -3.52 -8.95 -2.14
C GLU A 49 -4.30 -7.70 -1.69
N VAL A 50 -3.63 -6.56 -1.74
CA VAL A 50 -4.14 -5.28 -1.24
C VAL A 50 -3.85 -4.14 -2.20
N ALA A 51 -4.65 -3.09 -2.12
CA ALA A 51 -4.37 -1.79 -2.72
C ALA A 51 -4.23 -0.70 -1.64
N LEU A 52 -3.37 0.27 -1.91
CA LEU A 52 -3.38 1.57 -1.23
C LEU A 52 -3.37 2.70 -2.26
N MET A 53 -3.91 3.83 -1.83
CA MET A 53 -3.91 5.08 -2.59
C MET A 53 -3.01 6.09 -1.89
N GLY A 54 -2.36 6.95 -2.66
CA GLY A 54 -1.67 8.09 -2.12
C GLY A 54 -0.92 8.89 -3.17
N TRP A 55 -0.34 10.00 -2.75
CA TRP A 55 0.31 10.97 -3.59
C TRP A 55 1.82 10.81 -3.55
N VAL A 56 2.49 11.10 -4.65
CA VAL A 56 3.96 11.14 -4.73
C VAL A 56 4.38 12.45 -5.37
N SER A 57 5.42 13.07 -4.82
CA SER A 57 6.01 14.28 -5.41
C SER A 57 7.09 13.89 -6.41
N ASP A 58 7.20 14.62 -7.52
CA ASP A 58 8.33 14.50 -8.46
C ASP A 58 9.69 14.76 -7.75
N ALA A 59 9.70 15.57 -6.69
CA ALA A 59 10.89 15.86 -5.89
C ALA A 59 11.25 14.74 -4.89
N ASP A 60 10.28 13.90 -4.53
CA ASP A 60 10.45 12.77 -3.60
C ASP A 60 9.64 11.55 -4.09
N PRO A 61 10.14 10.85 -5.14
CA PRO A 61 9.43 9.74 -5.77
C PRO A 61 9.44 8.43 -4.94
N ALA A 62 10.00 8.48 -3.73
CA ALA A 62 10.19 7.37 -2.81
C ALA A 62 9.15 7.32 -1.68
N THR A 63 8.53 8.47 -1.38
CA THR A 63 7.58 8.64 -0.27
C THR A 63 6.17 8.82 -0.82
N VAL A 64 5.20 8.17 -0.16
CA VAL A 64 3.77 8.35 -0.44
C VAL A 64 3.18 9.30 0.58
N TYR A 65 2.24 10.12 0.15
CA TYR A 65 1.59 11.16 0.93
C TYR A 65 0.09 10.91 0.93
N CYS A 66 -0.61 11.23 2.01
CA CYS A 66 -2.08 11.10 2.04
C CYS A 66 -2.76 12.19 1.19
N GLU A 67 -2.07 13.31 1.00
CA GLU A 67 -2.53 14.47 0.23
C GLU A 67 -1.33 15.03 -0.57
N PRO A 68 -1.55 15.89 -1.59
CA PRO A 68 -0.46 16.52 -2.36
C PRO A 68 0.25 17.64 -1.56
N ASP A 69 0.70 17.33 -0.35
CA ASP A 69 1.42 18.21 0.57
C ASP A 69 2.55 17.43 1.27
N ALA A 70 3.75 17.99 1.28
CA ALA A 70 4.96 17.33 1.81
C ALA A 70 4.93 17.10 3.33
N ARG A 71 4.03 17.75 4.07
CA ARG A 71 3.82 17.52 5.51
C ARG A 71 2.90 16.31 5.75
N SER A 72 2.12 15.92 4.75
CA SER A 72 1.11 14.87 4.82
C SER A 72 1.68 13.50 4.40
N SER A 73 2.69 12.98 5.11
CA SER A 73 3.35 11.74 4.70
C SER A 73 2.64 10.48 5.21
N LEU A 74 2.29 9.56 4.32
CA LEU A 74 2.17 8.13 4.65
C LEU A 74 3.59 7.57 4.73
N LYS A 75 3.91 6.81 5.76
CA LYS A 75 5.26 6.24 5.88
C LYS A 75 5.41 5.05 4.94
N THR A 76 5.56 5.28 3.64
CA THR A 76 6.05 4.24 2.72
C THR A 76 7.48 4.56 2.30
N ALA A 77 8.32 3.54 2.21
CA ALA A 77 9.67 3.68 1.67
C ALA A 77 9.84 2.78 0.44
N SER A 78 10.23 3.36 -0.69
CA SER A 78 10.63 2.64 -1.91
C SER A 78 11.81 3.34 -2.59
N ARG A 79 12.57 2.63 -3.44
CA ARG A 79 13.68 3.24 -4.20
C ARG A 79 13.16 4.17 -5.32
N SER A 80 11.98 3.86 -5.89
CA SER A 80 11.21 4.70 -6.82
C SER A 80 9.89 4.01 -7.15
N LEU A 81 8.77 4.54 -6.68
CA LEU A 81 7.44 3.94 -6.94
C LEU A 81 7.00 4.09 -8.39
N LEU A 82 7.35 5.22 -9.00
CA LEU A 82 6.96 5.59 -10.38
C LEU A 82 7.51 4.63 -11.45
N LYS A 83 8.43 3.74 -11.10
CA LYS A 83 9.02 2.73 -12.02
C LYS A 83 8.48 1.33 -11.80
N SER A 84 7.59 1.13 -10.82
CA SER A 84 7.07 -0.19 -10.47
C SER A 84 5.88 -0.55 -11.35
N ALA A 85 5.85 -1.77 -11.88
CA ALA A 85 4.69 -2.32 -12.59
C ALA A 85 3.45 -2.50 -11.68
N PHE A 86 3.64 -2.45 -10.36
CA PHE A 86 2.60 -2.54 -9.34
C PHE A 86 2.01 -1.17 -8.95
N VAL A 87 2.39 -0.13 -9.68
CA VAL A 87 1.99 1.24 -9.43
C VAL A 87 1.29 1.78 -10.67
N THR A 88 0.10 2.31 -10.49
CA THR A 88 -0.67 2.99 -11.53
C THR A 88 -0.83 4.45 -11.16
N GLU A 89 -0.41 5.36 -12.05
CA GLU A 89 -0.73 6.78 -11.91
C GLU A 89 -2.21 7.00 -12.27
N ILE A 90 -2.95 7.60 -11.35
CA ILE A 90 -4.38 7.88 -11.48
C ILE A 90 -4.60 9.27 -12.06
N ARG A 91 -3.92 10.27 -11.50
CA ARG A 91 -3.93 11.65 -12.01
C ARG A 91 -2.69 12.41 -11.57
N ARG A 92 -2.51 13.60 -12.15
CA ARG A 92 -1.43 14.53 -11.85
C ARG A 92 -1.93 15.93 -11.54
N GLU A 93 -1.35 16.55 -10.51
CA GLU A 93 -1.60 17.91 -10.08
C GLU A 93 -0.26 18.64 -9.91
N GLY A 94 0.19 19.32 -10.97
CA GLY A 94 1.52 19.94 -11.00
C GLY A 94 2.64 18.92 -10.81
N ALA A 95 3.44 19.09 -9.76
CA ALA A 95 4.54 18.19 -9.40
C ALA A 95 4.09 16.95 -8.61
N TRP A 96 2.78 16.78 -8.38
CA TRP A 96 2.22 15.69 -7.59
C TRP A 96 1.47 14.68 -8.46
N ARG A 97 1.57 13.40 -8.11
CA ARG A 97 0.91 12.29 -8.81
C ARG A 97 0.13 11.46 -7.80
N GLU A 98 -1.16 11.27 -8.04
CA GLU A 98 -1.94 10.31 -7.28
C GLU A 98 -1.70 8.92 -7.86
N LEU A 99 -1.36 7.97 -6.99
CA LEU A 99 -1.01 6.61 -7.34
C LEU A 99 -1.95 5.62 -6.67
N ARG A 100 -2.28 4.56 -7.40
CA ARG A 100 -2.75 3.30 -6.84
C ARG A 100 -1.58 2.33 -6.82
N ILE A 101 -1.30 1.76 -5.65
CA ILE A 101 -0.22 0.79 -5.45
C ILE A 101 -0.85 -0.53 -5.04
N VAL A 102 -0.49 -1.61 -5.73
CA VAL A 102 -1.03 -2.96 -5.49
C VAL A 102 0.08 -3.91 -5.07
N GLY A 103 -0.24 -4.92 -4.28
CA GLY A 103 0.70 -6.00 -3.99
C GLY A 103 0.24 -6.91 -2.86
N PHE A 104 1.15 -7.75 -2.40
CA PHE A 104 0.88 -8.77 -1.38
C PHE A 104 1.51 -8.40 -0.05
N VAL A 105 0.75 -8.57 1.03
CA VAL A 105 1.21 -8.38 2.40
C VAL A 105 0.92 -9.61 3.25
N SER A 106 1.71 -9.82 4.31
CA SER A 106 1.43 -10.86 5.28
C SER A 106 0.27 -10.45 6.19
N THR A 107 -0.70 -11.35 6.35
CA THR A 107 -1.91 -11.16 7.16
C THR A 107 -1.63 -11.04 8.66
N GLY A 108 -0.51 -11.60 9.14
CA GLY A 108 -0.14 -11.60 10.56
C GLY A 108 0.13 -10.22 11.16
N PHE A 109 0.25 -9.19 10.31
CA PHE A 109 0.54 -7.81 10.71
C PHE A 109 -0.62 -6.86 10.42
N LEU A 110 -1.82 -7.39 10.19
CA LEU A 110 -3.01 -6.63 9.83
C LEU A 110 -4.10 -6.72 10.90
N VAL A 111 -4.83 -5.62 11.09
CA VAL A 111 -6.10 -5.60 11.83
C VAL A 111 -7.20 -5.13 10.90
N VAL A 112 -8.37 -5.78 10.97
CA VAL A 112 -9.55 -5.36 10.18
C VAL A 112 -10.08 -4.06 10.78
N VAL A 113 -10.28 -3.04 9.94
CA VAL A 113 -10.79 -1.72 10.32
C VAL A 113 -12.29 -1.67 10.15
N ASP A 114 -12.78 -2.09 8.98
CA ASP A 114 -14.21 -2.19 8.68
C ASP A 114 -14.54 -3.58 8.11
N GLY A 115 -15.64 -4.16 8.61
CA GLY A 115 -16.17 -5.44 8.14
C GLY A 115 -17.14 -5.24 6.97
N PRO A 116 -17.64 -6.32 6.33
CA PRO A 116 -18.61 -6.16 5.25
C PRO A 116 -19.82 -5.35 5.75
N LYS A 117 -20.21 -4.32 4.98
CA LYS A 117 -21.51 -3.65 5.12
C LYS A 117 -22.64 -4.60 4.72
#